data_AF-A0A843T3M7-F1
#
_entry.id   AF-A0A843T3M7-F1
#
_cell.length_a   1.000
_cell.length_b   1.000
_cell.length_c   1.000
_cell.angle_alpha   90.00
_cell.angle_beta   90.00
_cell.angle_gamma   90.00
#
_symmetry.space_group_name_H-M   'P 1'
#
loop_
_entity.id
_entity.type
_entity.pdbx_description
1 polymer ?
#
loop_
_entity_poly.entity_id
_entity_poly.type
_entity_poly.pdbx_seq_one_letter_code
_entity_poly.pdbx_strand_id
1 'polypeptide(L)' 'MTSADHVRHYSVFPAAAAGWEVTVQHDRSLRLHEVYHDWHRVERVLARFEREVSELVASGWEVLRRASR' A
#
# COMPACT_ATOMS: atom_id res chain seq x y z
N MET A 1 5.10 5.01 4.18
CA MET A 1 4.88 6.38 4.69
C MET A 1 5.14 6.41 6.17
N THR A 2 5.62 7.54 6.69
CA THR A 2 5.95 7.71 8.11
C THR A 2 5.49 9.07 8.63
N SER A 3 5.15 9.13 9.91
CA SER A 3 4.88 10.38 10.64
C SER A 3 5.11 10.14 12.12
N ALA A 4 6.04 10.88 12.74
CA ALA A 4 6.49 10.63 14.11
C ALA A 4 6.81 9.14 14.33
N ASP A 5 6.08 8.46 15.20
CA ASP A 5 6.26 7.04 15.54
C ASP A 5 5.37 6.09 14.72
N HIS A 6 4.62 6.61 13.76
CA HIS A 6 3.70 5.83 12.94
C HIS A 6 4.26 5.50 11.56
N VAL A 7 4.02 4.28 11.10
CA VAL A 7 4.42 3.79 9.78
C VAL A 7 3.24 3.11 9.09
N ARG A 8 3.01 3.49 7.83
CA ARG A 8 2.09 2.79 6.93
C ARG A 8 2.82 2.22 5.73
N HIS A 9 2.60 0.95 5.42
CA HIS A 9 3.18 0.27 4.28
C HIS A 9 2.07 -0.19 3.35
N TYR A 10 2.20 0.17 2.08
CA TYR A 10 1.30 -0.21 1.00
C TYR A 10 2.12 -1.03 0.01
N SER A 11 1.60 -2.17 -0.42
CA SER A 11 2.31 -3.06 -1.32
C SER A 11 1.35 -3.77 -2.26
N VAL A 12 1.79 -3.92 -3.49
CA VAL A 12 1.16 -4.73 -4.53
C VAL A 12 2.27 -5.54 -5.19
N PHE A 13 2.16 -6.86 -5.14
CA PHE A 13 3.12 -7.79 -5.74
C PHE A 13 2.40 -8.86 -6.55
N PRO A 14 3.05 -9.45 -7.57
CA PRO A 14 2.53 -10.68 -8.17
C PRO A 14 2.38 -11.75 -7.09
N ALA A 15 1.22 -12.40 -7.02
CA ALA A 15 0.98 -13.49 -6.08
C ALA A 15 1.75 -14.75 -6.52
N ALA A 16 2.07 -15.64 -5.57
CA ALA A 16 2.86 -16.84 -5.83
C ALA A 16 2.24 -17.81 -6.85
N ALA A 17 0.91 -17.85 -6.92
CA ALA A 17 0.19 -18.69 -7.89
C ALA A 17 -0.25 -17.87 -9.12
N ALA A 18 -1.25 -17.01 -8.94
CA ALA A 18 -1.79 -16.16 -10.01
C ALA A 18 -2.41 -14.90 -9.40
N GLY A 19 -2.40 -13.82 -10.17
CA GLY A 19 -2.95 -12.53 -9.76
C GLY A 19 -1.96 -11.67 -8.98
N TRP A 20 -2.50 -10.74 -8.21
CA TRP A 20 -1.75 -9.74 -7.45
C TRP A 20 -2.17 -9.77 -5.99
N GLU A 21 -1.18 -9.93 -5.13
CA GLU A 21 -1.33 -9.78 -3.70
C GLU A 21 -1.23 -8.30 -3.33
N VAL A 22 -2.24 -7.83 -2.60
CA VAL A 22 -2.31 -6.46 -2.10
C VAL A 22 -2.31 -6.50 -0.59
N THR A 23 -1.35 -5.80 0.01
CA THR A 23 -1.18 -5.73 1.46
C THR A 23 -1.09 -4.28 1.94
N VAL A 24 -1.80 -3.96 3.03
CA VAL A 24 -1.69 -2.70 3.79
C VAL A 24 -1.38 -3.01 5.25
N GLN A 25 -0.33 -2.40 5.78
CA GLN A 25 0.09 -2.55 7.17
C GLN A 25 0.23 -1.18 7.84
N HIS A 26 -0.31 -1.04 9.06
CA HIS A 26 -0.17 0.15 9.90
C HIS A 26 0.50 -0.24 11.22
N ASP A 27 1.63 0.37 11.58
CA ASP A 27 2.31 0.18 12.87
C ASP A 27 2.50 -1.31 13.23
N ARG A 28 2.80 -2.14 12.23
CA ARG A 28 2.95 -3.62 12.28
C ARG A 28 1.64 -4.43 12.32
N SER A 29 0.48 -3.78 12.33
CA SER A 29 -0.82 -4.43 12.19
C SER A 29 -1.20 -4.56 10.71
N LEU A 30 -1.47 -5.79 10.26
CA LEU A 30 -2.02 -6.07 8.94
C LEU A 30 -3.48 -5.61 8.87
N ARG A 31 -3.76 -4.63 8.02
CA ARG A 31 -5.10 -4.04 7.85
C ARG A 31 -5.83 -4.55 6.63
N LEU A 32 -5.09 -4.90 5.59
CA LEU A 32 -5.62 -5.50 4.36
C LEU A 32 -4.63 -6.53 3.86
N HIS A 33 -5.15 -7.67 3.43
CA HIS A 33 -4.42 -8.69 2.70
C HIS A 33 -5.42 -9.41 1.79
N GLU A 34 -5.37 -9.11 0.50
CA GLU A 34 -6.27 -9.71 -0.51
C GLU A 34 -5.48 -10.09 -1.75
N VAL A 35 -5.96 -11.12 -2.46
CA VAL A 35 -5.44 -11.52 -3.76
C VAL A 35 -6.50 -11.21 -4.82
N TYR A 36 -6.13 -10.41 -5.81
CA TYR A 36 -6.98 -10.11 -6.96
C TYR A 36 -6.48 -10.85 -8.19
N HIS A 37 -7.40 -11.51 -8.91
CA HIS A 37 -7.10 -12.13 -10.20
C HIS A 37 -7.54 -11.27 -11.40
N ASP A 38 -8.20 -10.15 -11.13
CA ASP A 38 -8.68 -9.17 -12.12
C ASP A 38 -7.85 -7.89 -12.02
N TRP A 39 -7.21 -7.52 -13.12
CA TRP A 39 -6.40 -6.30 -13.20
C TRP A 39 -7.22 -5.04 -12.88
N HIS A 40 -8.49 -4.98 -13.28
CA HIS A 40 -9.33 -3.82 -13.00
C HIS A 40 -9.60 -3.63 -11.50
N ARG A 41 -9.58 -4.70 -10.70
CA ARG A 41 -9.64 -4.59 -9.23
C ARG A 41 -8.36 -4.00 -8.67
N VAL A 42 -7.20 -4.43 -9.19
CA VAL A 42 -5.90 -3.89 -8.80
C VAL A 42 -5.84 -2.39 -9.10
N GLU A 43 -6.27 -1.95 -10.28
CA GLU A 43 -6.34 -0.53 -10.66
C GLU A 43 -7.18 0.29 -9.67
N ARG A 44 -8.35 -0.21 -9.29
CA ARG A 44 -9.20 0.48 -8.30
C ARG A 44 -8.54 0.61 -6.93
N VAL A 45 -7.78 -0.40 -6.52
CA VAL A 45 -7.07 -0.36 -5.23
C VAL A 45 -5.86 0.57 -5.31
N LEU A 46 -5.13 0.60 -6.42
CA LEU A 46 -4.05 1.56 -6.66
C LEU A 46 -4.57 3.00 -6.61
N ALA A 47 -5.68 3.30 -7.28
CA ALA A 47 -6.30 4.63 -7.23
C ALA A 47 -6.71 5.03 -5.79
N ARG A 48 -7.20 4.07 -5.00
CA ARG A 48 -7.47 4.30 -3.57
C ARG A 48 -6.19 4.60 -2.79
N PHE A 49 -5.11 3.88 -3.03
CA PHE A 49 -3.82 4.11 -2.37
C PHE A 49 -3.25 5.48 -2.73
N GLU A 50 -3.28 5.88 -4.00
CA GLU A 50 -2.83 7.20 -4.45
C GLU A 50 -3.56 8.33 -3.73
N ARG A 51 -4.89 8.20 -3.57
CA ARG A 51 -5.69 9.15 -2.80
C ARG A 51 -5.29 9.18 -1.34
N GLU A 52 -5.20 8.02 -0.69
CA GLU A 52 -4.84 7.93 0.73
C GLU A 52 -3.41 8.47 0.99
N VAL A 53 -2.46 8.15 0.12
CA VAL A 53 -1.10 8.69 0.16
C VAL A 53 -1.10 10.21 0.02
N SER A 54 -1.90 10.76 -0.89
CA SER A 54 -2.02 12.21 -1.08
C SER A 54 -2.60 12.91 0.15
N GLU A 55 -3.64 12.33 0.78
CA GLU A 55 -4.22 12.83 2.03
C GLU A 55 -3.21 12.77 3.19
N LEU A 56 -2.45 11.68 3.30
CA LEU A 56 -1.39 11.54 4.29
C LEU A 56 -0.28 12.57 4.07
N VAL A 57 0.18 12.78 2.84
CA VAL A 57 1.15 13.82 2.52
C VAL A 57 0.64 15.21 2.89
N ALA A 58 -0.61 15.52 2.56
CA ALA A 58 -1.24 16.79 2.92
C ALA A 58 -1.35 17.01 4.45
N SER A 59 -1.38 15.93 5.23
CA SER A 59 -1.37 15.96 6.70
C SER A 59 0.02 15.87 7.33
N GLY A 60 1.08 15.97 6.53
CA GLY A 60 2.47 16.02 7.01
C GLY A 60 3.19 14.67 7.08
N TRP A 61 2.61 13.61 6.51
CA TRP A 61 3.31 12.33 6.40
C TRP A 61 4.31 12.34 5.24
N GLU A 62 5.40 11.61 5.43
CA GLU A 62 6.47 11.53 4.43
C GLU A 62 6.48 10.19 3.69
N VAL A 63 6.80 10.23 2.40
CA VAL A 63 6.97 9.04 1.57
C VAL A 63 8.36 8.44 1.79
N LEU A 64 8.42 7.30 2.47
CA LEU A 64 9.62 6.47 2.54
C LEU A 64 9.70 5.61 1.27
N ARG A 65 10.53 5.99 0.30
CA ARG A 65 10.92 5.07 -0.78
C ARG A 65 11.91 4.06 -0.20
N ARG A 66 11.58 2.77 -0.29
CA ARG A 66 12.61 1.74 -0.06
C ARG A 66 13.65 1.86 -1.16
N ALA A 67 14.92 1.93 -0.78
CA ALA A 67 16.01 1.71 -1.71
C ALA A 67 15.88 0.29 -2.27
N SER A 68 15.76 0.17 -3.58
CA SER A 68 15.93 -1.11 -4.28
C SER A 68 17.35 -1.60 -4.02
N ARG A 69 17.48 -2.73 -3.34
CA ARG A 69 18.73 -3.51 -3.27
C ARG A 69 18.79 -4.46 -4.46
#